data_AF-A0A938B115-F1
#
_entry.id   AF-A0A938B115-F1
#
_cell.length_a   1.000
_cell.length_b   1.000
_cell.length_c   1.000
_cell.angle_alpha   90.00
_cell.angle_beta   90.00
_cell.angle_gamma   90.00
#
_symmetry.space_group_name_H-M   'P 1'
#
loop_
_entity.id
_entity.type
_entity.pdbx_description
1 polymer ?
#
loop_
_entity_poly.entity_id
_entity_poly.type
_entity_poly.pdbx_seq_one_letter_code
_entity_poly.pdbx_strand_id
1 'polypeptide(L)'
;MQFTAYDTEGFFDEMFQATGQPRRGAAALVQQINALPAGELLRHQRAAEQALLHMGITFNVYGDEAGTERIFPFDILPRIVRAHDWTLIERGLRQRIQALNLFLDDIYQQQRIVKDGVVPEFVIHSAKCFLTPCVGLRPPRGIWCHITGTDLVRDRDGQIYVLEDNLRCPSGVSYVLENRQVLKRTFPQVFAASHVRPVDDYPSRLLDTLQYLAPDYISSPTVVVLTPGVHNSAYFEHAFLAQQMGVELVEGRDLVVVNGFVCMRTTKGLQRIDVIYRRLDDDFLDPQTFRPDSMLGVPGLFEVYQDGRVALANATGTGVADDKVVYAYVPKIIRYYLNEDILLPNVPTYVCWDDTERQHVLANLDTLVVKAANESGGYGMLIGPHASVAERQEFA
;
A
#
# COMPACT_ATOMS: atom_id res chain seq x y z
N MET A 1 -27.94 17.72 -6.02
CA MET A 1 -27.85 16.59 -6.97
C MET A 1 -29.12 15.78 -6.78
N GLN A 2 -29.84 15.46 -7.85
CA GLN A 2 -30.95 14.51 -7.82
C GLN A 2 -30.58 13.38 -8.79
N PHE A 3 -30.62 12.13 -8.33
CA PHE A 3 -30.16 11.00 -9.13
C PHE A 3 -31.18 10.51 -10.17
N THR A 4 -32.29 11.22 -10.35
CA THR A 4 -33.37 10.84 -11.26
C THR A 4 -32.97 10.81 -12.75
N ALA A 5 -31.89 11.49 -13.12
CA ALA A 5 -31.33 11.52 -14.47
C ALA A 5 -29.89 10.98 -14.53
N TYR A 6 -29.45 10.19 -13.53
CA TYR A 6 -28.11 9.62 -13.52
C TYR A 6 -27.99 8.51 -14.56
N ASP A 7 -27.06 8.67 -15.50
CA ASP A 7 -26.71 7.66 -16.50
C ASP A 7 -25.38 7.01 -16.10
N THR A 8 -25.36 5.69 -16.12
CA THR A 8 -24.15 4.89 -15.85
C THR A 8 -23.19 4.84 -17.04
N GLU A 9 -23.60 5.37 -18.21
CA GLU A 9 -22.82 5.42 -19.46
C GLU A 9 -22.32 4.04 -19.93
N GLY A 10 -23.02 2.96 -19.51
CA GLY A 10 -22.67 1.58 -19.85
C GLY A 10 -21.55 0.97 -19.01
N PHE A 11 -21.00 1.69 -18.02
CA PHE A 11 -20.00 1.16 -17.09
C PHE A 11 -20.64 0.43 -15.91
N PHE A 12 -19.84 -0.41 -15.23
CA PHE A 12 -20.25 -0.96 -13.95
C PHE A 12 -20.24 0.17 -12.91
N ASP A 13 -21.43 0.66 -12.54
CA ASP A 13 -21.58 1.63 -11.46
C ASP A 13 -21.77 0.94 -10.10
N GLU A 14 -21.17 1.48 -9.04
CA GLU A 14 -21.19 0.92 -7.68
C GLU A 14 -22.48 1.26 -6.91
N MET A 15 -23.18 2.32 -7.31
CA MET A 15 -24.43 2.75 -6.66
C MET A 15 -25.68 2.32 -7.43
N PHE A 16 -25.62 2.24 -8.75
CA PHE A 16 -26.74 1.99 -9.65
C PHE A 16 -26.54 0.71 -10.48
N GLN A 17 -27.65 0.07 -10.80
CA GLN A 17 -27.73 -0.97 -11.80
C GLN A 17 -27.87 -0.33 -13.19
N ALA A 18 -27.61 -1.09 -14.25
CA ALA A 18 -27.82 -0.63 -15.63
C ALA A 18 -29.27 -0.18 -15.92
N THR A 19 -30.23 -0.60 -15.09
CA THR A 19 -31.65 -0.19 -15.17
C THR A 19 -31.93 1.17 -14.51
N GLY A 20 -30.92 1.87 -13.98
CA GLY A 20 -31.06 3.13 -13.22
C GLY A 20 -31.56 2.94 -11.77
N GLN A 21 -31.80 1.71 -11.34
CA GLN A 21 -32.21 1.40 -9.97
C GLN A 21 -31.00 1.38 -9.03
N PRO A 22 -31.08 1.99 -7.83
CA PRO A 22 -30.04 1.86 -6.83
C PRO A 22 -29.78 0.39 -6.48
N ARG A 23 -28.51 0.01 -6.34
CA ARG A 23 -28.12 -1.28 -5.78
C ARG A 23 -28.56 -1.35 -4.32
N ARG A 24 -28.85 -2.56 -3.85
CA ARG A 24 -29.36 -2.79 -2.48
C ARG A 24 -28.51 -2.13 -1.39
N GLY A 25 -27.18 -2.13 -1.54
CA GLY A 25 -26.26 -1.49 -0.57
C GLY A 25 -26.30 0.04 -0.59
N ALA A 26 -26.66 0.66 -1.72
CA ALA A 26 -26.68 2.10 -1.91
C ALA A 26 -28.08 2.73 -1.73
N ALA A 27 -29.14 1.92 -1.64
CA ALA A 27 -30.53 2.41 -1.59
C ALA A 27 -30.77 3.43 -0.45
N ALA A 28 -30.28 3.15 0.76
CA ALA A 28 -30.42 4.06 1.91
C ALA A 28 -29.67 5.38 1.69
N LEU A 29 -28.46 5.33 1.12
CA LEU A 29 -27.68 6.52 0.78
C LEU A 29 -28.39 7.36 -0.29
N VAL A 30 -28.84 6.73 -1.37
CA VAL A 30 -29.55 7.40 -2.46
C VAL A 30 -30.85 8.04 -1.97
N GLN A 31 -31.62 7.35 -1.13
CA GLN A 31 -32.84 7.90 -0.54
C GLN A 31 -32.54 9.15 0.30
N GLN A 32 -31.50 9.09 1.13
CA GLN A 32 -31.08 10.22 1.96
C GLN A 32 -30.63 11.41 1.11
N ILE A 33 -29.80 11.19 0.10
CA ILE A 33 -29.33 12.26 -0.79
C ILE A 33 -30.51 12.89 -1.55
N ASN A 34 -31.44 12.10 -2.06
CA ASN A 34 -32.63 12.61 -2.75
C ASN A 34 -33.59 13.38 -1.82
N ALA A 35 -33.56 13.10 -0.51
CA ALA A 35 -34.36 13.83 0.49
C ALA A 35 -33.73 15.16 0.93
N LEU A 36 -32.45 15.40 0.62
CA LEU A 36 -31.77 16.65 0.97
C LEU A 36 -32.29 17.82 0.12
N PRO A 37 -32.45 19.02 0.71
CA PRO A 37 -32.71 20.24 -0.06
C PRO A 37 -31.62 20.54 -1.10
N ALA A 38 -31.98 21.29 -2.14
CA ALA A 38 -31.01 21.73 -3.14
C ALA A 38 -29.86 22.52 -2.49
N GLY A 39 -28.61 22.21 -2.87
CA GLY A 39 -27.41 22.85 -2.33
C GLY A 39 -26.90 22.27 -1.00
N GLU A 40 -27.71 21.49 -0.29
CA GLU A 40 -27.34 20.95 1.02
C GLU A 40 -26.18 19.94 0.94
N LEU A 41 -26.17 19.09 -0.09
CA LEU A 41 -25.06 18.17 -0.35
C LEU A 41 -23.73 18.91 -0.56
N LEU A 42 -23.75 20.03 -1.27
CA LEU A 42 -22.56 20.87 -1.48
C LEU A 42 -22.12 21.57 -0.20
N ARG A 43 -23.07 21.91 0.68
CA ARG A 43 -22.78 22.43 2.02
C ARG A 43 -22.08 21.39 2.88
N HIS A 44 -22.54 20.14 2.86
CA HIS A 44 -21.86 19.02 3.51
C HIS A 44 -20.45 18.78 2.97
N GLN A 45 -20.29 18.82 1.65
CA GLN A 45 -18.98 18.71 0.99
C GLN A 45 -17.99 19.76 1.52
N ARG A 46 -18.38 21.03 1.49
CA ARG A 46 -17.53 22.14 1.99
C ARG A 46 -17.22 22.01 3.49
N ALA A 47 -18.19 21.59 4.29
CA ALA A 47 -17.97 21.38 5.73
C ALA A 47 -16.99 20.24 6.00
N ALA A 48 -17.05 19.16 5.21
CA ALA A 48 -16.13 18.04 5.28
C ALA A 48 -14.71 18.45 4.88
N GLU A 49 -14.54 19.18 3.77
CA GLU A 49 -13.25 19.73 3.33
C GLU A 49 -12.62 20.64 4.40
N GLN A 50 -13.42 21.53 5.00
CA GLN A 50 -12.95 22.38 6.11
C GLN A 50 -12.54 21.57 7.34
N ALA A 51 -13.29 20.52 7.67
CA ALA A 51 -12.92 19.64 8.78
C ALA A 51 -11.58 18.93 8.52
N LEU A 52 -11.36 18.41 7.30
CA LEU A 52 -10.11 17.76 6.91
C LEU A 52 -8.92 18.73 6.97
N LEU A 53 -9.10 19.98 6.50
CA LEU A 53 -8.10 21.04 6.62
C LEU A 53 -7.73 21.30 8.09
N HIS A 54 -8.72 21.46 8.97
CA HIS A 54 -8.48 21.71 10.39
C HIS A 54 -7.80 20.55 11.11
N MET A 55 -7.97 19.31 10.61
CA MET A 55 -7.30 18.13 11.13
C MET A 55 -5.88 17.95 10.58
N GLY A 56 -5.41 18.86 9.70
CA GLY A 56 -4.07 18.81 9.14
C GLY A 56 -3.87 17.70 8.12
N ILE A 57 -4.95 17.21 7.51
CA ILE A 57 -4.90 16.15 6.49
C ILE A 57 -4.54 16.79 5.16
N THR A 58 -3.27 17.14 5.03
CA THR A 58 -2.70 17.81 3.87
C THR A 58 -1.71 16.89 3.17
N PHE A 59 -1.51 17.12 1.87
CA PHE A 59 -0.48 16.44 1.09
C PHE A 59 0.47 17.48 0.48
N ASN A 60 1.77 17.22 0.57
CA ASN A 60 2.78 18.02 -0.09
C ASN A 60 2.91 17.55 -1.55
N VAL A 61 2.41 18.36 -2.48
CA VAL A 61 2.63 18.13 -3.91
C VAL A 61 4.05 18.62 -4.25
N TYR A 62 4.94 17.71 -4.64
CA TYR A 62 6.27 18.08 -5.15
C TYR A 62 6.11 18.87 -6.46
N GLY A 63 6.63 20.10 -6.50
CA GLY A 63 6.73 20.90 -7.73
C GLY A 63 6.24 22.35 -7.65
N ASP A 64 5.45 22.72 -6.64
CA ASP A 64 5.10 24.12 -6.39
C ASP A 64 6.13 24.75 -5.42
N GLU A 65 6.90 25.74 -5.89
CA GLU A 65 7.83 26.56 -5.07
C GLU A 65 7.12 27.25 -3.86
N ALA A 66 5.80 27.16 -3.79
CA ALA A 66 4.97 27.80 -2.79
C ALA A 66 4.68 26.97 -1.54
N GLY A 67 5.20 25.74 -1.40
CA GLY A 67 5.07 24.93 -0.16
C GLY A 67 3.65 24.87 0.41
N THR A 68 2.64 24.97 -0.47
CA THR A 68 1.27 25.19 -0.05
C THR A 68 0.67 23.83 0.23
N GLU A 69 0.53 23.50 1.50
CA GLU A 69 -0.24 22.36 1.96
C GLU A 69 -1.62 22.37 1.28
N ARG A 70 -1.87 21.40 0.39
CA ARG A 70 -3.20 21.23 -0.24
C ARG A 70 -3.96 20.13 0.48
N ILE A 71 -5.25 20.34 0.68
CA ILE A 71 -6.15 19.30 1.18
C ILE A 71 -6.20 18.19 0.13
N PHE A 72 -6.11 16.94 0.56
CA PHE A 72 -6.40 15.81 -0.32
C PHE A 72 -7.85 15.91 -0.83
N PRO A 73 -8.11 15.91 -2.15
CA PRO A 73 -9.46 15.99 -2.67
C PRO A 73 -10.34 14.91 -2.05
N PHE A 74 -11.41 15.33 -1.41
CA PHE A 74 -12.31 14.45 -0.68
C PHE A 74 -13.67 14.44 -1.37
N ASP A 75 -14.31 13.29 -1.47
CA ASP A 75 -15.71 13.17 -1.90
C ASP A 75 -16.52 12.60 -0.73
N ILE A 76 -17.60 13.29 -0.36
CA ILE A 76 -18.49 12.84 0.71
C ILE A 76 -19.27 11.58 0.33
N LEU A 77 -19.37 11.20 -0.95
CA LEU A 77 -20.07 10.00 -1.38
C LEU A 77 -19.20 8.75 -1.16
N PRO A 78 -19.57 7.85 -0.23
CA PRO A 78 -18.74 6.69 0.07
C PRO A 78 -18.81 5.62 -1.02
N ARG A 79 -17.68 4.96 -1.29
CA ARG A 79 -17.63 3.68 -2.01
C ARG A 79 -18.19 2.58 -1.10
N ILE A 80 -19.39 2.08 -1.40
CA ILE A 80 -20.03 1.02 -0.61
C ILE A 80 -19.58 -0.35 -1.12
N VAL A 81 -18.84 -1.09 -0.29
CA VAL A 81 -18.44 -2.47 -0.60
C VAL A 81 -19.34 -3.45 0.17
N ARG A 82 -20.01 -4.36 -0.55
CA ARG A 82 -20.91 -5.34 0.07
C ARG A 82 -20.11 -6.42 0.82
N ALA A 83 -20.71 -6.97 1.87
CA ALA A 83 -20.08 -8.00 2.70
C ALA A 83 -19.65 -9.25 1.91
N HIS A 84 -20.43 -9.65 0.91
CA HIS A 84 -20.08 -10.78 0.02
C HIS A 84 -18.79 -10.48 -0.75
N ASP A 85 -18.72 -9.32 -1.40
CA ASP A 85 -17.55 -8.91 -2.19
C ASP A 85 -16.33 -8.78 -1.27
N TRP A 86 -16.49 -8.16 -0.09
CA TRP A 86 -15.42 -8.04 0.91
C TRP A 86 -14.91 -9.41 1.41
N THR A 87 -15.78 -10.40 1.57
CA THR A 87 -15.38 -11.74 2.01
C THR A 87 -14.47 -12.41 0.98
N LEU A 88 -14.75 -12.23 -0.31
CA LEU A 88 -13.88 -12.73 -1.38
C LEU A 88 -12.55 -11.97 -1.41
N ILE A 89 -12.61 -10.63 -1.31
CA ILE A 89 -11.41 -9.77 -1.26
C ILE A 89 -10.50 -10.19 -0.11
N GLU A 90 -11.03 -10.26 1.10
CA GLU A 90 -10.27 -10.61 2.30
C GLU A 90 -9.60 -11.98 2.16
N ARG A 91 -10.32 -12.99 1.66
CA ARG A 91 -9.75 -14.33 1.44
C ARG A 91 -8.64 -14.34 0.40
N GLY A 92 -8.84 -13.68 -0.74
CA GLY A 92 -7.84 -13.63 -1.79
C GLY A 92 -6.61 -12.79 -1.43
N LEU A 93 -6.79 -11.70 -0.68
CA LEU A 93 -5.66 -10.93 -0.14
C LEU A 93 -4.83 -11.77 0.83
N ARG A 94 -5.46 -12.52 1.74
CA ARG A 94 -4.73 -13.43 2.66
C ARG A 94 -3.91 -14.48 1.89
N GLN A 95 -4.52 -15.13 0.90
CA GLN A 95 -3.83 -16.10 0.03
C GLN A 95 -2.63 -15.45 -0.67
N ARG A 96 -2.83 -14.30 -1.30
CA ARG A 96 -1.80 -13.56 -2.04
C ARG A 96 -0.64 -13.15 -1.15
N ILE A 97 -0.92 -12.54 0.00
CA ILE A 97 0.09 -12.07 0.96
C ILE A 97 0.88 -13.25 1.52
N GLN A 98 0.23 -14.37 1.83
CA GLN A 98 0.92 -15.58 2.30
C GLN A 98 1.88 -16.12 1.23
N ALA A 99 1.45 -16.20 -0.02
CA ALA A 99 2.29 -16.65 -1.13
C ALA A 99 3.48 -15.70 -1.39
N LEU A 100 3.25 -14.38 -1.34
CA LEU A 100 4.31 -13.37 -1.50
C LEU A 100 5.33 -13.42 -0.35
N ASN A 101 4.88 -13.68 0.88
CA ASN A 101 5.78 -13.85 2.01
C ASN A 101 6.68 -15.10 1.86
N LEU A 102 6.10 -16.22 1.40
CA LEU A 102 6.86 -17.44 1.10
C LEU A 102 7.81 -17.26 -0.08
N PHE A 103 7.39 -16.50 -1.09
CA PHE A 103 8.23 -16.13 -2.23
C PHE A 103 9.46 -15.33 -1.78
N LEU A 104 9.28 -14.29 -0.96
CA LEU A 104 10.38 -13.51 -0.42
C LEU A 104 11.37 -14.35 0.37
N ASP A 105 10.86 -15.24 1.24
CA ASP A 105 11.70 -16.18 1.98
C ASP A 105 12.53 -17.06 1.06
N ASP A 106 11.92 -17.65 0.02
CA ASP A 106 12.66 -18.49 -0.92
C ASP A 106 13.69 -17.70 -1.74
N ILE A 107 13.34 -16.50 -2.23
CA ILE A 107 14.23 -15.66 -3.05
C ILE A 107 15.52 -15.26 -2.31
N TYR A 108 15.43 -14.99 -1.02
CA TYR A 108 16.60 -14.67 -0.20
C TYR A 108 17.28 -15.89 0.42
N GLN A 109 16.72 -17.10 0.26
CA GLN A 109 17.28 -18.34 0.79
C GLN A 109 17.70 -19.31 -0.32
N GLN A 110 16.83 -20.25 -0.69
CA GLN A 110 17.19 -21.38 -1.55
C GLN A 110 16.88 -21.16 -3.03
N GLN A 111 16.07 -20.16 -3.37
CA GLN A 111 15.63 -19.83 -4.73
C GLN A 111 15.06 -21.05 -5.48
N ARG A 112 14.28 -21.89 -4.79
CA ARG A 112 13.67 -23.10 -5.38
C ARG A 112 12.74 -22.76 -6.53
N ILE A 113 11.91 -21.73 -6.41
CA ILE A 113 10.98 -21.32 -7.47
C ILE A 113 11.71 -20.88 -8.76
N VAL A 114 12.92 -20.35 -8.63
CA VAL A 114 13.78 -19.97 -9.75
C VAL A 114 14.47 -21.19 -10.34
N LYS A 115 15.02 -22.08 -9.50
CA LYS A 115 15.66 -23.33 -9.91
C LYS A 115 14.70 -24.28 -10.63
N ASP A 116 13.42 -24.27 -10.23
CA ASP A 116 12.35 -25.05 -10.86
C ASP A 116 11.81 -24.38 -12.14
N GLY A 117 12.31 -23.21 -12.52
CA GLY A 117 11.98 -22.51 -13.76
C GLY A 117 10.59 -21.84 -13.77
N VAL A 118 9.93 -21.70 -12.61
CA VAL A 118 8.60 -21.09 -12.51
C VAL A 118 8.68 -19.57 -12.67
N VAL A 119 9.69 -18.95 -12.03
CA VAL A 119 10.05 -17.54 -12.20
C VAL A 119 11.47 -17.49 -12.79
N PRO A 120 11.69 -16.83 -13.95
CA PRO A 120 13.01 -16.77 -14.55
C PRO A 120 14.03 -16.05 -13.66
N GLU A 121 15.27 -16.53 -13.68
CA GLU A 121 16.37 -15.97 -12.87
C GLU A 121 16.59 -14.47 -13.13
N PHE A 122 16.54 -14.05 -14.40
CA PHE A 122 16.77 -12.65 -14.77
C PHE A 122 15.71 -11.71 -14.19
N VAL A 123 14.48 -12.18 -13.95
CA VAL A 123 13.41 -11.37 -13.32
C VAL A 123 13.83 -10.95 -11.92
N ILE A 124 14.51 -11.82 -11.18
CA ILE A 124 14.95 -11.55 -9.81
C ILE A 124 16.25 -10.77 -9.79
N HIS A 125 17.29 -11.27 -10.47
CA HIS A 125 18.64 -10.71 -10.35
C HIS A 125 18.85 -9.41 -11.13
N SER A 126 17.95 -9.06 -12.05
CA SER A 126 17.94 -7.75 -12.71
C SER A 126 17.08 -6.70 -11.97
N ALA A 127 16.27 -7.12 -10.98
CA ALA A 127 15.39 -6.22 -10.26
C ALA A 127 16.21 -5.27 -9.38
N LYS A 128 15.98 -3.96 -9.52
CA LYS A 128 16.68 -2.94 -8.71
C LYS A 128 16.45 -3.14 -7.22
N CYS A 129 15.31 -3.69 -6.85
CA CYS A 129 14.90 -3.89 -5.47
C CYS A 129 15.37 -5.24 -4.88
N PHE A 130 16.10 -6.06 -5.65
CA PHE A 130 16.77 -7.23 -5.09
C PHE A 130 18.03 -6.81 -4.32
N LEU A 131 17.94 -6.83 -2.99
CA LEU A 131 19.04 -6.44 -2.12
C LEU A 131 19.96 -7.63 -1.78
N THR A 132 21.17 -7.66 -2.37
CA THR A 132 22.20 -8.65 -2.04
C THR A 132 22.49 -8.79 -0.53
N PRO A 133 22.51 -7.70 0.28
CA PRO A 133 22.70 -7.83 1.74
C PRO A 133 21.61 -8.66 2.44
N CYS A 134 20.43 -8.83 1.85
CA CYS A 134 19.33 -9.63 2.40
C CYS A 134 19.48 -11.13 2.09
N VAL A 135 20.44 -11.57 1.27
CA VAL A 135 20.66 -13.00 1.01
C VAL A 135 21.08 -13.70 2.32
N GLY A 136 20.35 -14.76 2.68
CA GLY A 136 20.52 -15.48 3.94
C GLY A 136 19.79 -14.86 5.13
N LEU A 137 19.18 -13.68 4.99
CA LEU A 137 18.42 -13.01 6.04
C LEU A 137 17.21 -13.84 6.46
N ARG A 138 16.99 -13.94 7.78
CA ARG A 138 15.82 -14.59 8.38
C ARG A 138 15.11 -13.59 9.28
N PRO A 139 14.09 -12.87 8.76
CA PRO A 139 13.30 -11.96 9.58
C PRO A 139 12.68 -12.66 10.78
N PRO A 140 12.44 -11.94 11.89
CA PRO A 140 11.72 -12.48 13.04
C PRO A 140 10.42 -13.17 12.61
N ARG A 141 10.23 -14.41 13.11
CA ARG A 141 9.08 -15.27 12.80
C ARG A 141 8.88 -15.62 11.31
N GLY A 142 9.88 -15.37 10.45
CA GLY A 142 9.79 -15.63 9.01
C GLY A 142 8.81 -14.70 8.28
N ILE A 143 8.51 -13.54 8.85
CA ILE A 143 7.58 -12.56 8.29
C ILE A 143 8.37 -11.47 7.59
N TRP A 144 8.17 -11.35 6.28
CA TRP A 144 8.74 -10.29 5.45
C TRP A 144 7.76 -9.13 5.30
N CYS A 145 6.52 -9.46 4.92
CA CYS A 145 5.44 -8.51 4.66
C CYS A 145 4.53 -8.40 5.89
N HIS A 146 4.68 -7.33 6.67
CA HIS A 146 3.88 -7.09 7.88
C HIS A 146 2.64 -6.25 7.57
N ILE A 147 2.84 -5.20 6.77
CA ILE A 147 1.79 -4.35 6.22
C ILE A 147 1.92 -4.37 4.70
N THR A 148 0.83 -4.59 3.99
CA THR A 148 0.78 -4.61 2.53
C THR A 148 -0.34 -3.71 2.03
N GLY A 149 -0.05 -2.88 1.04
CA GLY A 149 -1.08 -2.22 0.24
C GLY A 149 -1.36 -3.04 -1.01
N THR A 150 -2.62 -3.27 -1.36
CA THR A 150 -2.98 -3.93 -2.63
C THR A 150 -4.00 -3.08 -3.34
N ASP A 151 -3.66 -2.63 -4.54
CA ASP A 151 -4.51 -1.77 -5.34
C ASP A 151 -5.52 -2.61 -6.11
N LEU A 152 -6.80 -2.31 -5.90
CA LEU A 152 -7.91 -3.08 -6.47
C LEU A 152 -8.74 -2.22 -7.41
N VAL A 153 -9.10 -2.78 -8.56
CA VAL A 153 -10.07 -2.21 -9.49
C VAL A 153 -11.22 -3.15 -9.73
N ARG A 154 -12.39 -2.58 -10.02
CA ARG A 154 -13.54 -3.34 -10.51
C ARG A 154 -13.73 -3.02 -11.99
N ASP A 155 -13.66 -4.04 -12.85
CA ASP A 155 -13.86 -3.86 -14.29
C ASP A 155 -15.37 -3.87 -14.65
N ARG A 156 -15.70 -3.61 -15.91
CA ARG A 156 -17.06 -3.59 -16.48
C ARG A 156 -17.86 -4.87 -16.25
N ASP A 157 -17.18 -6.00 -16.07
CA ASP A 157 -17.78 -7.29 -15.73
C ASP A 157 -18.23 -7.38 -14.26
N GLY A 158 -17.87 -6.38 -13.45
CA GLY A 158 -18.11 -6.33 -12.01
C GLY A 158 -17.13 -7.16 -11.19
N GLN A 159 -16.14 -7.80 -11.83
CA GLN A 159 -15.09 -8.57 -11.17
C GLN A 159 -14.03 -7.62 -10.61
N ILE A 160 -13.46 -8.01 -9.48
CA ILE A 160 -12.37 -7.28 -8.83
C ILE A 160 -11.04 -7.89 -9.24
N TYR A 161 -10.12 -7.03 -9.65
CA TYR A 161 -8.77 -7.37 -10.07
C TYR A 161 -7.75 -6.64 -9.21
N VAL A 162 -6.61 -7.29 -8.96
CA VAL A 162 -5.43 -6.64 -8.40
C VAL A 162 -4.71 -5.90 -9.53
N LEU A 163 -4.34 -4.64 -9.30
CA LEU A 163 -3.48 -3.86 -10.19
C LEU A 163 -2.02 -3.91 -9.79
N GLU A 164 -1.76 -3.80 -8.49
CA GLU A 164 -0.43 -3.59 -7.93
C GLU A 164 -0.40 -4.04 -6.48
N ASP A 165 0.75 -4.55 -6.05
CA ASP A 165 1.06 -4.83 -4.65
C ASP A 165 2.08 -3.80 -4.18
N ASN A 166 2.00 -3.40 -2.92
CA ASN A 166 2.88 -2.43 -2.29
C ASN A 166 3.40 -3.06 -1.00
N LEU A 167 4.63 -3.59 -1.04
CA LEU A 167 5.20 -4.43 0.01
C LEU A 167 6.38 -3.75 0.75
N ARG A 168 6.77 -2.55 0.34
CA ARG A 168 7.83 -1.74 0.97
C ARG A 168 7.27 -1.00 2.20
N CYS A 169 6.92 0.27 2.02
CA CYS A 169 6.36 1.16 3.05
C CYS A 169 4.99 1.69 2.61
N PRO A 170 3.95 0.84 2.51
CA PRO A 170 2.63 1.26 2.05
C PRO A 170 2.06 2.36 2.97
N SER A 171 1.36 3.31 2.36
CA SER A 171 0.70 4.43 3.03
C SER A 171 -0.78 4.50 2.65
N GLY A 172 -1.54 5.31 3.38
CA GLY A 172 -2.92 5.68 3.04
C GLY A 172 -3.95 5.42 4.15
N VAL A 173 -3.55 4.73 5.23
CA VAL A 173 -4.49 4.31 6.28
C VAL A 173 -4.96 5.47 7.16
N SER A 174 -4.14 6.51 7.33
CA SER A 174 -4.60 7.72 8.05
C SER A 174 -5.81 8.34 7.35
N TYR A 175 -5.79 8.41 6.01
CA TYR A 175 -6.93 8.89 5.24
C TYR A 175 -8.16 8.00 5.42
N VAL A 176 -8.01 6.68 5.48
CA VAL A 176 -9.14 5.76 5.73
C VAL A 176 -9.82 6.06 7.07
N LEU A 177 -9.02 6.24 8.12
CA LEU A 177 -9.48 6.51 9.48
C LEU A 177 -10.19 7.87 9.56
N GLU A 178 -9.55 8.90 9.01
CA GLU A 178 -10.08 10.26 9.04
C GLU A 178 -11.31 10.43 8.16
N ASN A 179 -11.29 9.90 6.93
CA ASN A 179 -12.46 9.89 6.06
C ASN A 179 -13.65 9.21 6.73
N ARG A 180 -13.42 8.11 7.48
CA ARG A 180 -14.48 7.45 8.22
C ARG A 180 -15.06 8.35 9.31
N GLN A 181 -14.24 9.10 10.05
CA GLN A 181 -14.71 10.02 11.08
C GLN A 181 -15.55 11.16 10.49
N VAL A 182 -15.09 11.76 9.39
CA VAL A 182 -15.81 12.84 8.69
C VAL A 182 -17.13 12.33 8.12
N LEU A 183 -17.14 11.17 7.47
CA LEU A 183 -18.36 10.59 6.90
C LEU A 183 -19.39 10.21 7.95
N LYS A 184 -18.98 9.68 9.11
CA LYS A 184 -19.90 9.39 10.24
C LYS A 184 -20.62 10.65 10.74
N ARG A 185 -19.93 11.79 10.75
CA ARG A 185 -20.52 13.10 11.13
C ARG A 185 -21.44 13.67 10.06
N THR A 186 -21.10 13.42 8.79
CA THR A 186 -21.83 13.95 7.63
C THR A 186 -23.13 13.19 7.35
N PHE A 187 -23.11 11.85 7.43
CA PHE A 187 -24.29 11.01 7.12
C PHE A 187 -24.63 10.02 8.25
N PRO A 188 -24.93 10.49 9.48
CA PRO A 188 -25.12 9.61 10.64
C PRO A 188 -26.24 8.57 10.43
N GLN A 189 -27.32 8.97 9.73
CA GLN A 189 -28.46 8.09 9.46
C GLN A 189 -28.11 6.95 8.48
N VAL A 190 -27.25 7.21 7.48
CA VAL A 190 -26.79 6.19 6.52
C VAL A 190 -25.91 5.17 7.22
N PHE A 191 -25.01 5.62 8.10
CA PHE A 191 -24.15 4.73 8.89
C PHE A 191 -24.95 3.86 9.85
N ALA A 192 -25.97 4.43 10.51
CA ALA A 192 -26.86 3.69 11.39
C ALA A 192 -27.67 2.61 10.64
N ALA A 193 -28.14 2.92 9.43
CA ALA A 193 -28.92 2.00 8.62
C ALA A 193 -28.09 0.92 7.90
N SER A 194 -26.82 1.18 7.59
CA SER A 194 -26.01 0.35 6.70
C SER A 194 -25.07 -0.65 7.39
N HIS A 195 -25.12 -0.77 8.73
CA HIS A 195 -24.27 -1.66 9.54
C HIS A 195 -22.79 -1.65 9.11
N VAL A 196 -22.23 -0.44 8.90
CA VAL A 196 -20.86 -0.27 8.42
C VAL A 196 -19.86 -0.78 9.47
N ARG A 197 -18.94 -1.67 9.06
CA ARG A 197 -17.91 -2.21 9.96
C ARG A 197 -16.93 -1.11 10.42
N PRO A 198 -16.55 -1.06 11.70
CA PRO A 198 -15.55 -0.11 12.21
C PRO A 198 -14.18 -0.37 11.57
N VAL A 199 -13.33 0.67 11.60
CA VAL A 199 -11.93 0.63 11.13
C VAL A 199 -10.97 1.29 12.13
N ASP A 200 -11.53 1.89 13.19
CA ASP A 200 -10.85 2.67 14.22
C ASP A 200 -9.93 1.85 15.13
N ASP A 201 -10.03 0.52 15.09
CA ASP A 201 -9.14 -0.42 15.77
C ASP A 201 -7.85 -0.72 14.98
N TYR A 202 -7.64 -0.11 13.81
CA TYR A 202 -6.43 -0.35 13.02
C TYR A 202 -5.12 -0.04 13.77
N PRO A 203 -4.95 1.13 14.44
CA PRO A 203 -3.68 1.43 15.10
C PRO A 203 -3.34 0.47 16.23
N SER A 204 -4.32 0.03 17.02
CA SER A 204 -4.08 -0.97 18.08
C SER A 204 -3.68 -2.31 17.48
N ARG A 205 -4.35 -2.76 16.42
CA ARG A 205 -3.98 -4.00 15.72
C ARG A 205 -2.59 -3.93 15.06
N LEU A 206 -2.21 -2.74 14.56
CA LEU A 206 -0.86 -2.50 14.04
C LEU A 206 0.17 -2.62 15.18
N LEU A 207 -0.09 -2.01 16.34
CA LEU A 207 0.80 -2.13 17.49
C LEU A 207 0.94 -3.60 17.94
N ASP A 208 -0.17 -4.35 18.05
CA ASP A 208 -0.14 -5.77 18.39
C ASP A 208 0.71 -6.58 17.39
N THR A 209 0.60 -6.26 16.09
CA THR A 209 1.39 -6.88 15.02
C THR A 209 2.88 -6.58 15.17
N LEU A 210 3.23 -5.34 15.51
CA LEU A 210 4.62 -4.93 15.73
C LEU A 210 5.20 -5.58 16.99
N GLN A 211 4.47 -5.57 18.11
CA GLN A 211 4.89 -6.18 19.37
C GLN A 211 5.08 -7.69 19.23
N TYR A 212 4.27 -8.36 18.39
CA TYR A 212 4.43 -9.77 18.08
C TYR A 212 5.83 -10.10 17.52
N LEU A 213 6.51 -9.17 16.84
CA LEU A 213 7.85 -9.43 16.28
C LEU A 213 8.95 -9.53 17.32
N ALA A 214 8.72 -9.01 18.53
CA ALA A 214 9.68 -9.13 19.59
C ALA A 214 9.83 -10.60 20.04
N PRO A 215 11.04 -11.01 20.49
CA PRO A 215 11.25 -12.31 21.10
C PRO A 215 10.36 -12.53 22.33
N ASP A 216 9.88 -13.76 22.54
CA ASP A 216 8.91 -14.09 23.60
C ASP A 216 9.43 -13.82 25.03
N TYR A 217 10.75 -13.70 25.23
CA TYR A 217 11.34 -13.35 26.52
C TYR A 217 11.24 -11.85 26.87
N ILE A 218 10.82 -11.01 25.94
CA ILE A 218 10.61 -9.57 26.15
C ILE A 218 9.14 -9.32 26.46
N SER A 219 8.82 -9.08 27.73
CA SER A 219 7.43 -8.94 28.20
C SER A 219 6.76 -7.61 27.82
N SER A 220 7.53 -6.57 27.52
CA SER A 220 7.04 -5.24 27.17
C SER A 220 7.96 -4.61 26.12
N PRO A 221 7.84 -5.04 24.84
CA PRO A 221 8.76 -4.59 23.80
C PRO A 221 8.60 -3.09 23.51
N THR A 222 9.73 -2.40 23.38
CA THR A 222 9.76 -1.01 22.95
C THR A 222 9.63 -0.94 21.43
N VAL A 223 8.51 -0.40 20.97
CA VAL A 223 8.19 -0.16 19.56
C VAL A 223 8.39 1.32 19.26
N VAL A 224 8.96 1.65 18.09
CA VAL A 224 9.08 3.04 17.59
C VAL A 224 8.68 3.12 16.12
N VAL A 225 8.28 4.30 15.66
CA VAL A 225 8.09 4.62 14.24
C VAL A 225 9.28 5.43 13.74
N LEU A 226 10.09 4.85 12.84
CA LEU A 226 11.22 5.54 12.22
C LEU A 226 10.74 6.31 10.97
N THR A 227 10.92 7.62 10.98
CA THR A 227 10.49 8.53 9.91
C THR A 227 11.67 9.26 9.26
N PRO A 228 11.61 9.56 7.95
CA PRO A 228 12.59 10.43 7.28
C PRO A 228 12.45 11.92 7.66
N GLY A 229 11.43 12.29 8.44
CA GLY A 229 11.19 13.65 8.92
C GLY A 229 10.16 14.43 8.10
N VAL A 230 9.99 15.71 8.48
CA VAL A 230 8.88 16.60 8.05
C VAL A 230 8.81 16.87 6.55
N HIS A 231 9.91 16.67 5.83
CA HIS A 231 9.98 16.93 4.38
C HIS A 231 9.44 15.77 3.54
N ASN A 232 9.06 14.65 4.16
CA ASN A 232 8.40 13.55 3.46
C ASN A 232 6.89 13.80 3.34
N SER A 233 6.32 13.51 2.17
CA SER A 233 4.90 13.74 1.88
C SER A 233 3.94 12.93 2.77
N ALA A 234 4.38 11.79 3.30
CA ALA A 234 3.60 10.94 4.20
C ALA A 234 3.88 11.20 5.69
N TYR A 235 4.66 12.23 6.04
CA TYR A 235 5.03 12.52 7.43
C TYR A 235 3.84 12.65 8.37
N PHE A 236 2.73 13.27 7.91
CA PHE A 236 1.48 13.34 8.65
C PHE A 236 1.01 11.95 9.11
N GLU A 237 1.00 10.97 8.21
CA GLU A 237 0.59 9.61 8.54
C GLU A 237 1.54 8.95 9.54
N HIS A 238 2.86 9.22 9.44
CA HIS A 238 3.85 8.65 10.36
C HIS A 238 3.59 9.14 11.78
N ALA A 239 3.42 10.46 11.94
CA ALA A 239 3.12 11.09 13.21
C ALA A 239 1.76 10.66 13.77
N PHE A 240 0.74 10.62 12.90
CA PHE A 240 -0.60 10.15 13.26
C PHE A 240 -0.58 8.72 13.80
N LEU A 241 0.05 7.78 13.08
CA LEU A 241 0.12 6.39 13.51
C LEU A 241 0.93 6.23 14.81
N ALA A 242 2.07 6.92 14.94
CA ALA A 242 2.85 6.90 16.18
C ALA A 242 2.01 7.38 17.37
N GLN A 243 1.29 8.51 17.21
CA GLN A 243 0.40 9.06 18.23
C GLN A 243 -0.76 8.10 18.58
N GLN A 244 -1.44 7.53 17.59
CA GLN A 244 -2.58 6.62 17.83
C GLN A 244 -2.14 5.29 18.47
N MET A 245 -0.95 4.80 18.14
CA MET A 245 -0.35 3.64 18.80
C MET A 245 0.21 3.95 20.19
N GLY A 246 0.46 5.23 20.50
CA GLY A 246 1.11 5.63 21.75
C GLY A 246 2.59 5.25 21.79
N VAL A 247 3.27 5.30 20.65
CA VAL A 247 4.71 4.99 20.52
C VAL A 247 5.49 6.22 20.07
N GLU A 248 6.81 6.19 20.26
CA GLU A 248 7.69 7.30 19.87
C GLU A 248 7.85 7.39 18.35
N LEU A 249 7.75 8.62 17.82
CA LEU A 249 8.13 8.97 16.46
C LEU A 249 9.59 9.44 16.48
N VAL A 250 10.47 8.74 15.77
CA VAL A 250 11.92 8.98 15.82
C VAL A 250 12.50 9.16 14.42
N GLU A 251 13.55 9.98 14.31
CA GLU A 251 14.39 10.06 13.12
C GLU A 251 15.70 9.30 13.34
N GLY A 252 16.48 9.04 12.27
CA GLY A 252 17.74 8.29 12.39
C GLY A 252 18.73 8.87 13.39
N ARG A 253 18.77 10.21 13.54
CA ARG A 253 19.62 10.93 14.50
C ARG A 253 19.27 10.68 15.98
N ASP A 254 18.03 10.28 16.25
CA ASP A 254 17.57 9.98 17.61
C ASP A 254 18.01 8.58 18.06
N LEU A 255 18.45 7.76 17.10
CA LEU A 255 18.86 6.38 17.31
C LEU A 255 20.38 6.24 17.25
N VAL A 256 20.89 5.23 17.95
CA VAL A 256 22.31 4.87 17.93
C VAL A 256 22.49 3.39 18.21
N VAL A 257 23.41 2.75 17.50
CA VAL A 257 23.82 1.38 17.81
C VAL A 257 24.91 1.40 18.87
N VAL A 258 24.67 0.73 20.01
CA VAL A 258 25.62 0.61 21.12
C VAL A 258 25.63 -0.82 21.62
N ASN A 259 26.82 -1.43 21.73
CA ASN A 259 27.01 -2.82 22.17
C ASN A 259 26.17 -3.84 21.38
N GLY A 260 25.95 -3.57 20.08
CA GLY A 260 25.12 -4.40 19.21
C GLY A 260 23.62 -4.35 19.54
N PHE A 261 23.13 -3.26 20.12
CA PHE A 261 21.69 -2.99 20.28
C PHE A 261 21.36 -1.62 19.73
N VAL A 262 20.16 -1.47 19.15
CA VAL A 262 19.63 -0.16 18.77
C VAL A 262 19.03 0.50 19.99
N CYS A 263 19.46 1.73 20.26
CA CYS A 263 19.00 2.52 21.40
C CYS A 263 18.49 3.88 20.94
N MET A 264 17.38 4.32 21.53
CA MET A 264 16.88 5.69 21.45
C MET A 264 17.62 6.58 22.46
N ARG A 265 17.99 7.79 22.05
CA ARG A 265 18.55 8.83 22.92
C ARG A 265 17.42 9.51 23.69
N THR A 266 17.41 9.39 25.02
CA THR A 266 16.46 10.10 25.89
C THR A 266 17.20 11.00 26.88
N THR A 267 16.48 11.92 27.52
CA THR A 267 17.03 12.76 28.59
C THR A 267 17.46 11.96 29.82
N LYS A 268 16.94 10.73 29.99
CA LYS A 268 17.29 9.82 31.11
C LYS A 268 18.41 8.83 30.74
N GLY A 269 18.90 8.87 29.51
CA GLY A 269 19.91 7.94 28.99
C GLY A 269 19.41 7.16 27.76
N LEU A 270 20.14 6.10 27.42
CA LEU A 270 19.81 5.24 26.28
C LEU A 270 18.69 4.27 26.65
N GLN A 271 17.63 4.24 25.84
CA GLN A 271 16.55 3.26 25.94
C GLN A 271 16.65 2.29 24.78
N ARG A 272 16.75 0.99 25.07
CA ARG A 272 16.79 -0.06 24.05
C ARG A 272 15.46 -0.11 23.28
N ILE A 273 15.57 -0.31 21.97
CA ILE A 273 14.43 -0.54 21.06
C ILE A 273 14.42 -2.01 20.66
N ASP A 274 13.24 -2.60 20.61
CA ASP A 274 13.05 -4.00 20.22
C ASP A 274 12.44 -4.13 18.82
N VAL A 275 11.57 -3.19 18.43
CA VAL A 275 10.87 -3.20 17.13
C VAL A 275 10.84 -1.80 16.52
N ILE A 276 11.17 -1.70 15.24
CA ILE A 276 11.11 -0.46 14.46
C ILE A 276 10.10 -0.64 13.32
N TYR A 277 9.02 0.13 13.35
CA TYR A 277 8.18 0.34 12.19
C TYR A 277 8.84 1.38 11.29
N ARG A 278 9.50 0.94 10.22
CA ARG A 278 10.25 1.82 9.32
C ARG A 278 9.33 2.44 8.28
N ARG A 279 9.45 3.75 8.10
CA ARG A 279 8.83 4.53 7.02
C ARG A 279 9.86 5.12 6.07
N LEU A 280 10.99 4.41 5.92
CA LEU A 280 12.10 4.74 5.03
C LEU A 280 12.29 3.57 4.05
N ASP A 281 12.68 3.91 2.82
CA ASP A 281 13.15 2.93 1.85
C ASP A 281 14.44 2.26 2.32
N ASP A 282 14.64 1.02 1.87
CA ASP A 282 15.75 0.16 2.32
C ASP A 282 17.12 0.82 2.11
N ASP A 283 17.30 1.48 0.96
CA ASP A 283 18.56 2.14 0.61
C ASP A 283 19.00 3.18 1.64
N PHE A 284 18.05 3.85 2.28
CA PHE A 284 18.34 4.93 3.23
C PHE A 284 18.46 4.44 4.67
N LEU A 285 18.19 3.16 4.96
CA LEU A 285 18.03 2.63 6.30
C LEU A 285 19.35 2.57 7.10
N ASP A 286 20.45 2.21 6.45
CA ASP A 286 21.76 2.06 7.08
C ASP A 286 22.88 2.43 6.10
N PRO A 287 23.60 3.55 6.32
CA PRO A 287 24.67 3.98 5.43
C PRO A 287 25.92 3.08 5.43
N GLN A 288 26.06 2.17 6.40
CA GLN A 288 27.16 1.20 6.40
C GLN A 288 26.92 0.02 5.46
N THR A 289 25.65 -0.30 5.18
CA THR A 289 25.24 -1.46 4.38
C THR A 289 24.75 -1.05 3.00
N PHE A 290 23.94 0.01 2.94
CA PHE A 290 23.23 0.41 1.73
C PHE A 290 23.85 1.69 1.14
N ARG A 291 23.10 2.80 1.19
CA ARG A 291 23.53 4.07 0.59
C ARG A 291 24.43 4.87 1.55
N PRO A 292 25.73 5.05 1.25
CA PRO A 292 26.69 5.64 2.19
C PRO A 292 26.50 7.14 2.45
N ASP A 293 25.85 7.86 1.54
CA ASP A 293 25.49 9.28 1.70
C ASP A 293 24.12 9.47 2.38
N SER A 294 23.46 8.40 2.83
CA SER A 294 22.20 8.51 3.59
C SER A 294 22.43 9.19 4.93
N MET A 295 21.66 10.24 5.18
CA MET A 295 21.57 10.95 6.47
C MET A 295 20.30 10.60 7.26
N LEU A 296 19.43 9.74 6.69
CA LEU A 296 18.12 9.42 7.25
C LEU A 296 18.13 8.18 8.14
N GLY A 297 19.03 7.24 7.83
CA GLY A 297 19.16 5.96 8.49
C GLY A 297 19.96 5.97 9.78
N VAL A 298 20.25 4.77 10.27
CA VAL A 298 21.00 4.53 11.51
C VAL A 298 22.21 3.65 11.18
N PRO A 299 23.45 4.17 11.32
CA PRO A 299 24.66 3.39 11.04
C PRO A 299 24.72 2.09 11.86
N GLY A 300 24.87 0.95 11.19
CA GLY A 300 24.98 -0.38 11.80
C GLY A 300 23.65 -1.03 12.17
N LEU A 301 22.51 -0.41 11.82
CA LEU A 301 21.18 -0.96 12.09
C LEU A 301 20.95 -2.30 11.41
N PHE A 302 21.44 -2.47 10.19
CA PHE A 302 21.20 -3.71 9.44
C PHE A 302 21.92 -4.91 10.06
N GLU A 303 23.14 -4.72 10.56
CA GLU A 303 23.88 -5.77 11.27
C GLU A 303 23.12 -6.22 12.54
N VAL A 304 22.59 -5.27 13.32
CA VAL A 304 21.80 -5.58 14.53
C VAL A 304 20.50 -6.31 14.19
N TYR A 305 19.89 -5.98 13.06
CA TYR A 305 18.71 -6.68 12.54
C TYR A 305 19.04 -8.10 12.06
N GLN A 306 20.14 -8.29 11.32
CA GLN A 306 20.62 -9.60 10.89
C GLN A 306 20.94 -10.53 12.08
N ASP A 307 21.51 -9.96 13.15
CA ASP A 307 21.77 -10.65 14.42
C ASP A 307 20.50 -10.99 15.21
N GLY A 308 19.31 -10.58 14.76
CA GLY A 308 18.03 -10.84 15.40
C GLY A 308 17.82 -10.09 16.72
N ARG A 309 18.53 -8.97 16.92
CA ARG A 309 18.48 -8.20 18.18
C ARG A 309 17.49 -7.04 18.16
N VAL A 310 17.00 -6.68 16.98
CA VAL A 310 15.91 -5.73 16.71
C VAL A 310 15.05 -6.31 15.58
N ALA A 311 13.75 -6.01 15.57
CA ALA A 311 12.85 -6.35 14.48
C ALA A 311 12.56 -5.11 13.60
N LEU A 312 12.47 -5.32 12.28
CA LEU A 312 12.07 -4.29 11.32
C LEU A 312 10.74 -4.67 10.66
N ALA A 313 9.81 -3.72 10.61
CA ALA A 313 8.55 -3.85 9.89
C ALA A 313 8.41 -2.72 8.86
N ASN A 314 8.21 -3.00 7.57
CA ASN A 314 8.40 -4.29 6.92
C ASN A 314 9.87 -4.74 6.94
N ALA A 315 10.14 -6.02 6.64
CA ALA A 315 11.52 -6.49 6.45
C ALA A 315 12.18 -5.75 5.28
N THR A 316 13.50 -5.71 5.24
CA THR A 316 14.26 -5.19 4.09
C THR A 316 14.20 -6.15 2.90
N GLY A 317 14.23 -5.64 1.68
CA GLY A 317 14.25 -6.47 0.46
C GLY A 317 12.88 -6.91 -0.04
N THR A 318 11.79 -6.47 0.58
CA THR A 318 10.43 -6.82 0.14
C THR A 318 10.10 -6.29 -1.26
N GLY A 319 10.80 -5.26 -1.72
CA GLY A 319 10.57 -4.62 -3.02
C GLY A 319 10.81 -5.51 -4.24
N VAL A 320 11.50 -6.64 -4.11
CA VAL A 320 11.61 -7.61 -5.23
C VAL A 320 10.27 -8.30 -5.52
N ALA A 321 9.38 -8.41 -4.53
CA ALA A 321 8.09 -9.08 -4.69
C ALA A 321 6.96 -8.16 -5.16
N ASP A 322 7.11 -6.83 -5.03
CA ASP A 322 6.21 -5.84 -5.62
C ASP A 322 6.68 -5.29 -6.97
N ASP A 323 7.73 -5.87 -7.54
CA ASP A 323 8.18 -5.52 -8.87
C ASP A 323 7.10 -5.83 -9.93
N LYS A 324 6.90 -4.91 -10.88
CA LYS A 324 5.87 -5.02 -11.93
C LYS A 324 6.04 -6.26 -12.82
N VAL A 325 7.26 -6.73 -12.99
CA VAL A 325 7.59 -7.96 -13.73
C VAL A 325 7.14 -9.17 -12.90
N VAL A 326 7.47 -9.20 -11.61
CA VAL A 326 7.08 -10.28 -10.68
C VAL A 326 5.56 -10.35 -10.52
N TYR A 327 4.86 -9.22 -10.56
CA TYR A 327 3.40 -9.16 -10.54
C TYR A 327 2.76 -10.11 -11.56
N ALA A 328 3.28 -10.21 -12.80
CA ALA A 328 2.77 -11.14 -13.82
C ALA A 328 2.89 -12.63 -13.43
N TYR A 329 3.82 -12.96 -12.52
CA TYR A 329 4.05 -14.32 -12.04
C TYR A 329 3.28 -14.67 -10.77
N VAL A 330 2.59 -13.73 -10.12
CA VAL A 330 1.89 -13.99 -8.85
C VAL A 330 0.91 -15.17 -8.90
N PRO A 331 0.12 -15.39 -9.97
CA PRO A 331 -0.71 -16.60 -10.07
C PRO A 331 0.11 -17.90 -10.01
N LYS A 332 1.30 -17.93 -10.65
CA LYS A 332 2.22 -19.08 -10.61
C LYS A 332 2.87 -19.22 -9.23
N ILE A 333 3.20 -18.11 -8.58
CA ILE A 333 3.74 -18.06 -7.21
C ILE A 333 2.73 -18.67 -6.22
N ILE A 334 1.46 -18.25 -6.28
CA ILE A 334 0.39 -18.81 -5.44
C ILE A 334 0.26 -20.32 -5.68
N ARG A 335 0.23 -20.74 -6.95
CA ARG A 335 0.15 -22.15 -7.31
C ARG A 335 1.33 -22.96 -6.78
N TYR A 336 2.54 -22.41 -6.87
CA TYR A 336 3.77 -23.09 -6.45
C TYR A 336 3.84 -23.29 -4.94
N TYR A 337 3.57 -22.24 -4.15
CA TYR A 337 3.72 -22.29 -2.70
C TYR A 337 2.51 -22.84 -1.96
N LEU A 338 1.30 -22.60 -2.48
CA LEU A 338 0.06 -22.95 -1.79
C LEU A 338 -0.67 -24.12 -2.46
N ASN A 339 -0.30 -24.51 -3.68
CA ASN A 339 -1.03 -25.49 -4.49
C ASN A 339 -2.52 -25.14 -4.68
N GLU A 340 -2.81 -23.84 -4.75
CA GLU A 340 -4.14 -23.28 -4.92
C GLU A 340 -4.22 -22.48 -6.23
N ASP A 341 -5.44 -22.30 -6.74
CA ASP A 341 -5.71 -21.35 -7.80
C ASP A 341 -5.92 -19.95 -7.21
N ILE A 342 -5.57 -18.92 -7.98
CA ILE A 342 -5.67 -17.52 -7.54
C ILE A 342 -7.14 -17.12 -7.33
N LEU A 343 -7.46 -16.60 -6.14
CA LEU A 343 -8.82 -16.16 -5.80
C LEU A 343 -9.12 -14.73 -6.28
N LEU A 344 -8.13 -13.84 -6.22
CA LEU A 344 -8.23 -12.47 -6.73
C LEU A 344 -7.34 -12.33 -7.96
N PRO A 345 -7.92 -12.30 -9.17
CA PRO A 345 -7.13 -12.29 -10.40
C PRO A 345 -6.32 -11.00 -10.54
N ASN A 346 -5.17 -11.11 -11.19
CA ASN A 346 -4.48 -9.96 -11.75
C ASN A 346 -5.26 -9.43 -12.95
N VAL A 347 -5.10 -8.14 -13.26
CA VAL A 347 -5.42 -7.64 -14.59
C VAL A 347 -4.58 -8.41 -15.62
N PRO A 348 -5.17 -8.86 -16.76
CA PRO A 348 -4.41 -9.50 -17.84
C PRO A 348 -3.19 -8.68 -18.21
N THR A 349 -2.01 -9.28 -18.07
CA THR A 349 -0.73 -8.59 -18.16
C THR A 349 0.18 -9.35 -19.11
N TYR A 350 0.78 -8.61 -20.04
CA TYR A 350 1.70 -9.12 -21.03
C TYR A 350 3.12 -8.61 -20.74
N VAL A 351 4.10 -9.46 -21.02
CA VAL A 351 5.51 -9.23 -20.73
C VAL A 351 6.32 -9.08 -22.01
N CYS A 352 6.81 -7.87 -22.29
CA CYS A 352 7.42 -7.54 -23.58
C CYS A 352 8.81 -8.16 -23.83
N TRP A 353 9.39 -8.91 -22.89
CA TRP A 353 10.61 -9.69 -23.18
C TRP A 353 10.28 -11.03 -23.88
N ASP A 354 9.05 -11.53 -23.76
CA ASP A 354 8.58 -12.64 -24.58
C ASP A 354 8.20 -12.11 -25.97
N ASP A 355 8.78 -12.68 -27.02
CA ASP A 355 8.58 -12.18 -28.38
C ASP A 355 7.12 -12.27 -28.85
N THR A 356 6.37 -13.27 -28.38
CA THR A 356 4.97 -13.48 -28.75
C THR A 356 4.09 -12.44 -28.07
N GLU A 357 4.28 -12.25 -26.77
CA GLU A 357 3.55 -11.25 -26.00
C GLU A 357 3.91 -9.82 -26.45
N ARG A 358 5.19 -9.56 -26.76
CA ARG A 358 5.63 -8.27 -27.32
C ARG A 358 4.94 -7.97 -28.65
N GLN A 359 4.87 -8.95 -29.56
CA GLN A 359 4.17 -8.77 -30.83
C GLN A 359 2.69 -8.45 -30.62
N HIS A 360 2.03 -9.11 -29.66
CA HIS A 360 0.66 -8.79 -29.29
C HIS A 360 0.54 -7.35 -28.78
N VAL A 361 1.43 -6.92 -27.88
CA VAL A 361 1.43 -5.54 -27.36
C VAL A 361 1.62 -4.53 -28.47
N LEU A 362 2.63 -4.70 -29.32
CA LEU A 362 2.93 -3.80 -30.45
C LEU A 362 1.75 -3.69 -31.44
N ALA A 363 1.05 -4.80 -31.69
CA ALA A 363 -0.10 -4.83 -32.58
C ALA A 363 -1.36 -4.18 -32.00
N ASN A 364 -1.43 -3.97 -30.67
CA ASN A 364 -2.63 -3.51 -29.96
C ASN A 364 -2.35 -2.29 -29.05
N LEU A 365 -1.28 -1.53 -29.33
CA LEU A 365 -0.86 -0.36 -28.53
C LEU A 365 -1.95 0.70 -28.37
N ASP A 366 -2.95 0.73 -29.25
CA ASP A 366 -4.08 1.64 -29.21
C ASP A 366 -5.16 1.26 -28.18
N THR A 367 -5.11 0.04 -27.64
CA THR A 367 -6.10 -0.48 -26.67
C THR A 367 -5.49 -0.83 -25.30
N LEU A 368 -4.17 -0.79 -25.18
CA LEU A 368 -3.44 -1.21 -23.99
C LEU A 368 -2.88 -0.04 -23.20
N VAL A 369 -2.62 -0.29 -21.91
CA VAL A 369 -1.78 0.58 -21.07
C VAL A 369 -0.43 -0.11 -20.91
N VAL A 370 0.64 0.56 -21.35
CA VAL A 370 2.00 0.03 -21.24
C VAL A 370 2.73 0.77 -20.13
N LYS A 371 3.41 0.04 -19.25
CA LYS A 371 4.16 0.59 -18.11
C LYS A 371 5.59 0.06 -18.14
N ALA A 372 6.57 0.95 -17.96
CA ALA A 372 7.95 0.55 -17.72
C ALA A 372 8.05 -0.26 -16.40
N ALA A 373 8.87 -1.32 -16.43
CA ALA A 373 9.05 -2.24 -15.29
C ALA A 373 9.66 -1.56 -14.06
N ASN A 374 10.61 -0.65 -14.26
CA ASN A 374 11.48 -0.12 -13.19
C ASN A 374 11.21 1.33 -12.78
N GLU A 375 10.10 1.93 -13.23
CA GLU A 375 9.74 3.32 -12.90
C GLU A 375 8.56 3.40 -11.93
N SER A 376 8.48 4.46 -11.13
CA SER A 376 7.41 4.71 -10.16
C SER A 376 6.61 5.95 -10.53
N GLY A 377 5.31 5.98 -10.20
CA GLY A 377 4.52 7.22 -10.18
C GLY A 377 4.27 7.87 -11.55
N GLY A 378 3.59 7.18 -12.47
CA GLY A 378 3.11 7.77 -13.73
C GLY A 378 4.17 7.91 -14.84
N TYR A 379 5.45 7.94 -14.51
CA TYR A 379 6.55 7.96 -15.48
C TYR A 379 6.69 6.62 -16.23
N GLY A 380 7.09 6.70 -17.50
CA GLY A 380 7.28 5.52 -18.36
C GLY A 380 5.99 4.79 -18.70
N MET A 381 4.88 5.53 -18.84
CA MET A 381 3.55 4.98 -19.11
C MET A 381 2.96 5.49 -20.43
N LEU A 382 2.40 4.58 -21.22
CA LEU A 382 1.60 4.89 -22.40
C LEU A 382 0.15 4.47 -22.12
N ILE A 383 -0.80 5.40 -22.26
CA ILE A 383 -2.23 5.07 -22.25
C ILE A 383 -2.70 5.04 -23.71
N GLY A 384 -2.65 3.87 -24.31
CA GLY A 384 -2.90 3.64 -25.73
C GLY A 384 -4.10 4.40 -26.31
N PRO A 385 -5.31 4.23 -25.74
CA PRO A 385 -6.52 4.90 -26.23
C PRO A 385 -6.46 6.43 -26.24
N HIS A 386 -5.59 7.03 -25.41
CA HIS A 386 -5.43 8.48 -25.28
C HIS A 386 -4.14 9.01 -25.90
N ALA A 387 -3.23 8.13 -26.34
CA ALA A 387 -1.98 8.49 -26.99
C ALA A 387 -2.16 8.71 -28.50
N SER A 388 -1.44 9.68 -29.05
CA SER A 388 -1.32 9.93 -30.49
C SER A 388 -0.56 8.80 -31.21
N VAL A 389 -0.70 8.73 -32.53
CA VAL A 389 0.06 7.76 -33.35
C VAL A 389 1.57 7.95 -33.21
N ALA A 390 2.04 9.19 -33.10
CA ALA A 390 3.46 9.49 -32.95
C ALA A 390 4.01 8.98 -31.60
N GLU A 391 3.28 9.21 -30.50
CA GLU A 391 3.66 8.71 -29.17
C GLU A 391 3.66 7.18 -29.13
N ARG A 392 2.69 6.52 -29.78
CA ARG A 392 2.67 5.05 -29.88
C ARG A 392 3.85 4.51 -30.69
N GLN A 393 4.29 5.21 -31.73
CA GLN A 393 5.46 4.84 -32.54
C GLN A 393 6.78 5.08 -31.81
N GLU A 394 6.87 6.13 -31.00
CA GLU A 394 8.05 6.38 -30.16
C GLU A 394 8.18 5.32 -29.05
N PHE A 395 7.06 4.84 -28.52
CA PHE A 395 7.04 3.82 -27.48
C PHE A 395 7.31 2.40 -28.00
N ALA A 396 7.05 2.14 -29.29
CA ALA A 396 7.22 0.85 -29.97
C ALA A 396 8.69 0.58 -30.33
#